data_AF-A0A924YZC5-F1
#
_entry.id   AF-A0A924YZC5-F1
#
_cell.length_a   1.000
_cell.length_b   1.000
_cell.length_c   1.000
_cell.angle_alpha   90.00
_cell.angle_beta   90.00
_cell.angle_gamma   90.00
#
_symmetry.space_group_name_H-M   'P 1'
#
loop_
_entity.id
_entity.type
_entity.pdbx_description
1 polymer ?
#
loop_
_entity_poly.entity_id
_entity_poly.type
_entity_poly.pdbx_seq_one_letter_code
_entity_poly.pdbx_strand_id
1 'polypeptide(L)'
;MRSVIHPRLKSPCDRLVCGLSLLAVTLVLGMQPAQSEGSRELVQNGGNRPYTEWRTSTTVGLLRRTLLKVYAQAGEVINIGSSGVGVGSGNAVIFAPNANVDIAAPVRDCVADQPGQGVLNTHAKEIAGPSPATGGYAPCTFIPTVSGVYQVAFYGPDGKNGDTDVTAGGSSVTSISTPVINSNQRSSVSIWDITVRSSLTSTADLNGRVFTDYITMILGGNSQFLNSELFILTQDGYEYSTLLRGIDPYGFIFFANAKGLIFGGQPLYHSAPGSGGATLPTGVTLELPVHKTFFNTPSSATKFALSVPSIAIVPAPATSFAFQGAFGGGSFYTPTGAGGTFSFNAPQSGSYQIAIDTNNDGIFDPTAGDRFLEGSATVGANTVSWGDGKNGNGVVVPPLPGNASYRARILLKGGEYHFPLLDAETNTNGFTIKMLNSPGAFSNGASPTTNYFDEGDYTVGSTNVALGCIAPQVCDGRKGINSASGAHNFPTNYGDKKIIDTWIYFPSAAVIAPLVITPSTPNVRLVKRISAIAGTAISTYTDVITGAGAIDDNASGWANPTATAVKSDNSGNTTNFSSLLQGAVTATALPVAQQPKPG
;
A
#
# COMPACT_ATOMS: atom_id res chain seq x y z
N MET A 1 64.22 -46.44 44.75
CA MET A 1 63.17 -45.41 44.91
C MET A 1 62.12 -45.64 43.84
N ARG A 2 60.86 -45.81 44.27
CA ARG A 2 59.54 -45.61 43.60
C ARG A 2 59.42 -45.96 42.08
N SER A 3 58.66 -46.98 41.67
CA SER A 3 57.17 -47.00 41.51
C SER A 3 56.75 -46.15 40.28
N VAL A 4 55.98 -46.54 39.25
CA VAL A 4 54.86 -47.50 39.14
C VAL A 4 54.37 -47.59 37.65
N ILE A 5 53.97 -48.81 37.22
CA ILE A 5 52.82 -49.21 36.33
C ILE A 5 52.69 -48.70 34.87
N HIS A 6 52.69 -49.67 33.94
CA HIS A 6 51.87 -49.72 32.70
C HIS A 6 50.52 -50.39 33.01
N PRO A 7 49.38 -50.05 32.35
CA PRO A 7 49.00 -50.86 31.19
C PRO A 7 48.15 -50.20 30.07
N ARG A 8 48.48 -50.63 28.84
CA ARG A 8 47.62 -51.13 27.73
C ARG A 8 46.30 -50.40 27.40
N LEU A 9 46.26 -49.80 26.21
CA LEU A 9 45.03 -49.56 25.43
C LEU A 9 44.44 -50.88 24.90
N LYS A 10 43.13 -51.05 25.05
CA LYS A 10 42.28 -52.07 24.40
C LYS A 10 41.64 -51.50 23.10
N SER A 11 41.16 -52.43 22.27
CA SER A 11 40.80 -52.37 20.84
C SER A 11 39.64 -51.42 20.42
N PRO A 12 39.52 -51.11 19.12
CA PRO A 12 38.42 -50.30 18.58
C PRO A 12 37.26 -51.20 18.14
N CYS A 13 36.23 -51.35 18.97
CA CYS A 13 35.00 -52.04 18.53
C CYS A 13 33.70 -51.52 19.17
N ASP A 14 33.65 -50.26 19.62
CA ASP A 14 32.45 -49.68 20.26
C ASP A 14 31.95 -48.37 19.63
N ARG A 15 32.56 -47.90 18.53
CA ARG A 15 32.16 -46.63 17.91
C ARG A 15 31.21 -46.73 16.72
N LEU A 16 30.93 -47.94 16.22
CA LEU A 16 30.06 -48.10 15.03
C LEU A 16 28.57 -48.22 15.37
N VAL A 17 28.22 -48.71 16.57
CA VAL A 17 26.82 -49.00 16.92
C VAL A 17 26.08 -47.78 17.50
N CYS A 18 26.78 -46.86 18.18
CA CYS A 18 26.16 -45.59 18.62
C CYS A 18 26.00 -44.55 17.49
N GLY A 19 26.73 -44.69 16.37
CA GLY A 19 26.63 -43.78 15.23
C GLY A 19 25.39 -44.01 14.36
N LEU A 20 24.98 -45.26 14.18
CA LEU A 20 23.78 -45.59 13.38
C LEU A 20 22.47 -45.25 14.10
N SER A 21 22.42 -45.37 15.43
CA SER A 21 21.21 -45.05 16.20
C SER A 21 20.94 -43.54 16.28
N LEU A 22 21.98 -42.70 16.24
CA LEU A 22 21.83 -41.24 16.26
C LEU A 22 21.49 -40.66 14.87
N LEU A 23 21.89 -41.36 13.80
CA LEU A 23 21.52 -41.01 12.42
C LEU A 23 20.08 -41.42 12.07
N ALA A 24 19.55 -42.47 12.70
CA ALA A 24 18.16 -42.88 12.54
C ALA A 24 17.16 -41.99 13.30
N VAL A 25 17.58 -41.39 14.43
CA VAL A 25 16.72 -40.48 15.22
C VAL A 25 16.70 -39.06 14.64
N THR A 26 17.72 -38.65 13.90
CA THR A 26 17.75 -37.35 13.20
C THR A 26 17.01 -37.34 11.86
N LEU A 27 16.67 -38.50 11.30
CA LEU A 27 15.89 -38.60 10.06
C LEU A 27 14.35 -38.55 10.27
N VAL A 28 13.88 -38.61 11.52
CA VAL A 28 12.43 -38.65 11.85
C VAL A 28 11.89 -37.29 12.34
N LEU A 29 12.75 -36.30 12.59
CA LEU A 29 12.36 -34.97 13.08
C LEU A 29 12.21 -33.89 12.00
N GLY A 30 12.24 -34.28 10.71
CA GLY A 30 12.16 -33.35 9.58
C GLY A 30 10.92 -33.48 8.68
N MET A 31 10.05 -34.46 8.92
CA MET A 31 8.79 -34.56 8.17
C MET A 31 7.72 -33.77 8.92
N GLN A 32 7.70 -32.45 8.71
CA GLN A 32 6.45 -31.70 8.92
C GLN A 32 5.38 -32.42 8.10
N PRO A 33 4.24 -32.85 8.70
CA PRO A 33 3.17 -33.45 7.94
C PRO A 33 2.82 -32.49 6.80
N ALA A 34 2.75 -33.02 5.58
CA ALA A 34 2.43 -32.23 4.41
C ALA A 34 1.15 -31.44 4.70
N GLN A 35 1.21 -30.12 4.50
CA GLN A 35 0.17 -29.25 5.00
C GLN A 35 -0.94 -28.97 3.94
N SER A 36 -1.91 -29.88 3.78
CA SER A 36 -3.33 -29.60 3.39
C SER A 36 -3.77 -28.14 3.57
N GLU A 37 -4.54 -27.54 2.64
CA GLU A 37 -4.92 -26.12 2.69
C GLU A 37 -6.39 -25.95 3.08
N GLY A 38 -6.67 -25.25 4.18
CA GLY A 38 -7.98 -25.30 4.81
C GLY A 38 -8.22 -24.30 5.93
N SER A 39 -9.32 -24.53 6.64
CA SER A 39 -9.69 -23.79 7.86
C SER A 39 -8.68 -23.97 8.99
N ARG A 40 -7.82 -24.98 8.92
CA ARG A 40 -6.79 -25.23 9.94
C ARG A 40 -5.65 -24.21 9.87
N GLU A 41 -5.25 -23.76 8.68
CA GLU A 41 -4.27 -22.68 8.50
C GLU A 41 -4.83 -21.35 9.04
N LEU A 42 -6.15 -21.14 8.91
CA LEU A 42 -6.81 -19.95 9.46
C LEU A 42 -6.75 -19.88 10.99
N VAL A 43 -6.67 -21.02 11.69
CA VAL A 43 -6.70 -21.09 13.16
C VAL A 43 -5.36 -21.53 13.78
N GLN A 44 -4.33 -21.74 12.98
CA GLN A 44 -3.03 -22.26 13.45
C GLN A 44 -2.34 -21.36 14.47
N ASN A 45 -2.62 -20.06 14.42
CA ASN A 45 -2.09 -19.04 15.32
C ASN A 45 -3.00 -18.79 16.54
N GLY A 46 -3.95 -19.68 16.81
CA GLY A 46 -4.89 -19.57 17.93
C GLY A 46 -5.97 -18.52 17.71
N GLY A 47 -6.51 -17.98 18.81
CA GLY A 47 -7.67 -17.11 18.80
C GLY A 47 -8.99 -17.90 18.74
N ASN A 48 -9.92 -17.40 17.95
CA ASN A 48 -11.27 -17.90 17.79
C ASN A 48 -11.47 -18.42 16.36
N ARG A 49 -12.34 -19.41 16.22
CA ARG A 49 -12.64 -20.04 14.93
C ARG A 49 -13.48 -19.13 14.05
N PRO A 50 -12.99 -18.72 12.87
CA PRO A 50 -13.81 -18.06 11.88
C PRO A 50 -14.66 -19.06 11.11
N TYR A 51 -15.86 -18.63 10.74
CA TYR A 51 -16.75 -19.36 9.85
C TYR A 51 -16.63 -18.77 8.45
N THR A 52 -16.34 -19.61 7.47
CA THR A 52 -16.26 -19.18 6.07
C THR A 52 -17.67 -19.10 5.49
N GLU A 53 -18.04 -17.93 4.97
CA GLU A 53 -19.42 -17.64 4.56
C GLU A 53 -19.72 -18.00 3.10
N TRP A 54 -20.97 -18.42 2.87
CA TRP A 54 -21.61 -18.44 1.57
C TRP A 54 -23.03 -17.86 1.69
N ARG A 55 -23.15 -16.55 1.50
CA ARG A 55 -24.38 -15.78 1.72
C ARG A 55 -24.86 -15.05 0.48
N THR A 56 -26.10 -14.55 0.48
CA THR A 56 -26.65 -13.78 -0.65
C THR A 56 -26.60 -12.27 -0.41
N SER A 57 -26.39 -11.81 0.83
CA SER A 57 -26.15 -10.40 1.16
C SER A 57 -24.83 -9.87 0.62
N THR A 58 -24.72 -8.53 0.60
CA THR A 58 -23.54 -7.81 0.13
C THR A 58 -23.00 -6.83 1.18
N THR A 59 -21.70 -6.59 1.17
CA THR A 59 -21.03 -5.50 1.91
C THR A 59 -20.20 -4.70 0.90
N VAL A 60 -20.44 -3.39 0.76
CA VAL A 60 -19.78 -2.50 -0.24
C VAL A 60 -19.83 -3.08 -1.67
N GLY A 61 -20.98 -3.63 -2.07
CA GLY A 61 -21.16 -4.23 -3.39
C GLY A 61 -20.47 -5.57 -3.62
N LEU A 62 -19.74 -6.12 -2.64
CA LEU A 62 -19.21 -7.49 -2.68
C LEU A 62 -20.21 -8.46 -2.04
N LEU A 63 -20.52 -9.56 -2.72
CA LEU A 63 -21.29 -10.66 -2.12
C LEU A 63 -20.52 -11.29 -0.97
N ARG A 64 -21.20 -11.60 0.14
CA ARG A 64 -20.62 -12.30 1.29
C ARG A 64 -20.42 -13.81 1.02
N ARG A 65 -19.64 -14.13 -0.02
CA ARG A 65 -19.35 -15.50 -0.48
C ARG A 65 -17.86 -15.68 -0.65
N THR A 66 -17.31 -16.70 0.02
CA THR A 66 -15.95 -17.15 -0.23
C THR A 66 -15.96 -18.20 -1.33
N LEU A 67 -15.57 -17.81 -2.55
CA LEU A 67 -15.35 -18.75 -3.64
C LEU A 67 -13.87 -19.13 -3.71
N LEU A 68 -13.56 -20.32 -3.20
CA LEU A 68 -12.20 -20.84 -3.21
C LEU A 68 -11.83 -21.32 -4.62
N LYS A 69 -10.55 -21.22 -4.94
CA LYS A 69 -9.96 -21.64 -6.20
C LYS A 69 -8.79 -22.55 -5.90
N VAL A 70 -8.62 -23.58 -6.72
CA VAL A 70 -7.55 -24.55 -6.55
C VAL A 70 -6.93 -24.85 -7.91
N TYR A 71 -5.63 -24.64 -8.02
CA TYR A 71 -4.88 -25.09 -9.18
C TYR A 71 -4.51 -26.56 -9.05
N ALA A 72 -4.85 -27.35 -10.06
CA ALA A 72 -4.45 -28.75 -10.17
C ALA A 72 -4.11 -29.12 -11.62
N GLN A 73 -3.16 -30.02 -11.79
CA GLN A 73 -2.80 -30.58 -13.08
C GLN A 73 -3.68 -31.78 -13.43
N ALA A 74 -3.79 -32.08 -14.73
CA ALA A 74 -4.46 -33.30 -15.18
C ALA A 74 -3.82 -34.53 -14.53
N GLY A 75 -4.65 -35.39 -13.93
CA GLY A 75 -4.22 -36.60 -13.22
C GLY A 75 -3.84 -36.40 -11.74
N GLU A 76 -3.70 -35.16 -11.26
CA GLU A 76 -3.64 -34.89 -9.82
C GLU A 76 -5.01 -35.17 -9.16
N VAL A 77 -5.05 -35.12 -7.84
CA VAL A 77 -6.26 -35.39 -7.05
C VAL A 77 -6.59 -34.17 -6.21
N ILE A 78 -7.80 -33.64 -6.40
CA ILE A 78 -8.40 -32.64 -5.52
C ILE A 78 -9.27 -33.38 -4.50
N ASN A 79 -8.89 -33.30 -3.23
CA ASN A 79 -9.63 -33.82 -2.10
C ASN A 79 -10.30 -32.64 -1.39
N ILE A 80 -11.62 -32.70 -1.19
CA ILE A 80 -12.35 -31.67 -0.44
C ILE A 80 -13.15 -32.28 0.71
N GLY A 81 -13.26 -31.51 1.79
CA GLY A 81 -14.08 -31.81 2.95
C GLY A 81 -14.66 -30.55 3.57
N SER A 82 -15.85 -30.68 4.18
CA SER A 82 -16.50 -29.59 4.89
C SER A 82 -17.43 -30.09 5.99
N SER A 83 -17.60 -29.29 7.04
CA SER A 83 -18.61 -29.48 8.08
C SER A 83 -20.04 -29.22 7.64
N GLY A 84 -20.25 -28.69 6.43
CA GLY A 84 -21.58 -28.55 5.83
C GLY A 84 -22.08 -29.85 5.18
N VAL A 85 -21.19 -30.73 4.72
CA VAL A 85 -21.56 -31.90 3.91
C VAL A 85 -22.49 -32.83 4.70
N GLY A 86 -23.70 -33.03 4.19
CA GLY A 86 -24.70 -33.92 4.79
C GLY A 86 -25.44 -33.33 6.00
N VAL A 87 -25.30 -32.02 6.26
CA VAL A 87 -26.01 -31.31 7.32
C VAL A 87 -27.03 -30.37 6.69
N GLY A 88 -28.33 -30.64 6.86
CA GLY A 88 -29.37 -29.84 6.21
C GLY A 88 -29.22 -29.86 4.68
N SER A 89 -29.16 -28.68 4.07
CA SER A 89 -28.87 -28.49 2.64
C SER A 89 -27.38 -28.22 2.35
N GLY A 90 -26.50 -28.43 3.35
CA GLY A 90 -25.07 -28.18 3.22
C GLY A 90 -24.36 -29.19 2.32
N ASN A 91 -23.34 -28.70 1.61
CA ASN A 91 -22.64 -29.46 0.58
C ASN A 91 -21.23 -28.87 0.32
N ALA A 92 -20.42 -29.62 -0.40
CA ALA A 92 -19.18 -29.15 -1.00
C ALA A 92 -19.21 -29.49 -2.49
N VAL A 93 -18.85 -28.53 -3.34
CA VAL A 93 -18.94 -28.70 -4.79
C VAL A 93 -17.72 -28.14 -5.50
N ILE A 94 -17.34 -28.76 -6.61
CA ILE A 94 -16.25 -28.32 -7.50
C ILE A 94 -16.84 -27.95 -8.85
N PHE A 95 -16.45 -26.81 -9.38
CA PHE A 95 -16.77 -26.35 -10.73
C PHE A 95 -15.54 -26.37 -11.62
N ALA A 96 -15.79 -26.56 -12.91
CA ALA A 96 -14.75 -26.46 -13.93
C ALA A 96 -14.07 -25.07 -13.93
N PRO A 97 -12.85 -24.97 -14.49
CA PRO A 97 -12.21 -23.67 -14.68
C PRO A 97 -13.10 -22.69 -15.45
N ASN A 98 -13.11 -21.43 -15.00
CA ASN A 98 -13.89 -20.32 -15.57
C ASN A 98 -15.43 -20.50 -15.59
N ALA A 99 -15.97 -21.51 -14.90
CA ALA A 99 -17.41 -21.69 -14.79
C ALA A 99 -18.06 -20.53 -14.03
N ASN A 100 -19.22 -20.05 -14.51
CA ASN A 100 -20.07 -19.19 -13.71
C ASN A 100 -20.81 -20.05 -12.65
N VAL A 101 -20.35 -20.00 -11.40
CA VAL A 101 -20.81 -20.86 -10.30
C VAL A 101 -22.29 -20.66 -9.91
N ASP A 102 -22.91 -19.56 -10.34
CA ASP A 102 -24.31 -19.32 -10.08
C ASP A 102 -25.23 -20.15 -10.97
N ILE A 103 -24.80 -20.44 -12.21
CA ILE A 103 -25.63 -21.13 -13.22
C ILE A 103 -25.06 -22.46 -13.70
N ALA A 104 -23.75 -22.68 -13.59
CA ALA A 104 -23.11 -23.90 -14.05
C ALA A 104 -23.42 -25.07 -13.12
N ALA A 105 -23.53 -26.28 -13.69
CA ALA A 105 -23.51 -27.51 -12.89
C ALA A 105 -22.09 -27.78 -12.37
N PRO A 106 -21.93 -28.26 -11.13
CA PRO A 106 -20.62 -28.66 -10.63
C PRO A 106 -20.12 -29.91 -11.39
N VAL A 107 -18.80 -29.99 -11.56
CA VAL A 107 -18.11 -31.21 -12.06
C VAL A 107 -17.96 -32.28 -10.98
N ARG A 108 -18.14 -31.88 -9.71
CA ARG A 108 -18.25 -32.78 -8.57
C ARG A 108 -19.21 -32.18 -7.54
N ASP A 109 -20.25 -32.93 -7.20
CA ASP A 109 -21.15 -32.67 -6.09
C ASP A 109 -20.94 -33.76 -5.02
N CYS A 110 -20.50 -33.40 -3.82
CA CYS A 110 -20.13 -34.40 -2.82
C CYS A 110 -21.33 -35.18 -2.29
N VAL A 111 -22.47 -34.51 -2.06
CA VAL A 111 -23.67 -35.18 -1.55
C VAL A 111 -24.29 -36.06 -2.62
N ALA A 112 -24.37 -35.61 -3.87
CA ALA A 112 -25.01 -36.36 -4.95
C ALA A 112 -24.11 -37.45 -5.55
N ASP A 113 -22.83 -37.16 -5.80
CA ASP A 113 -21.94 -38.07 -6.52
C ASP A 113 -21.17 -39.03 -5.60
N GLN A 114 -20.88 -38.62 -4.36
CA GLN A 114 -20.08 -39.40 -3.41
C GLN A 114 -20.69 -39.39 -1.99
N PRO A 115 -21.91 -39.94 -1.80
CA PRO A 115 -22.60 -39.90 -0.51
C PRO A 115 -21.73 -40.38 0.66
N GLY A 116 -21.66 -39.58 1.72
CA GLY A 116 -20.87 -39.85 2.92
C GLY A 116 -19.38 -39.49 2.82
N GLN A 117 -18.87 -39.14 1.64
CA GLN A 117 -17.53 -38.58 1.45
C GLN A 117 -17.53 -37.06 1.67
N GLY A 118 -16.38 -36.51 2.03
CA GLY A 118 -16.21 -35.07 2.30
C GLY A 118 -16.74 -34.61 3.65
N VAL A 119 -17.21 -35.52 4.52
CA VAL A 119 -17.70 -35.19 5.86
C VAL A 119 -16.54 -34.88 6.80
N LEU A 120 -16.27 -33.59 6.98
CA LEU A 120 -15.26 -33.07 7.89
C LEU A 120 -15.94 -32.55 9.15
N ASN A 121 -15.99 -33.38 10.21
CA ASN A 121 -16.85 -33.13 11.38
C ASN A 121 -16.14 -33.17 12.74
N THR A 122 -14.80 -33.19 12.77
CA THR A 122 -14.05 -33.07 14.02
C THR A 122 -12.77 -32.28 13.80
N HIS A 123 -12.30 -31.61 14.84
CA HIS A 123 -11.01 -30.93 14.81
C HIS A 123 -9.84 -31.91 14.59
N ALA A 124 -9.95 -33.14 15.11
CA ALA A 124 -8.94 -34.18 14.87
C ALA A 124 -8.81 -34.55 13.38
N LYS A 125 -9.93 -34.64 12.66
CA LYS A 125 -9.93 -34.86 11.21
C LYS A 125 -9.40 -33.66 10.43
N GLU A 126 -9.72 -32.45 10.87
CA GLU A 126 -9.21 -31.20 10.30
C GLU A 126 -7.67 -31.15 10.39
N ILE A 127 -7.10 -31.50 11.56
CA ILE A 127 -5.64 -31.58 11.73
C ILE A 127 -5.04 -32.68 10.86
N ALA A 128 -5.66 -33.87 10.84
CA ALA A 128 -5.14 -35.03 10.11
C ALA A 128 -5.22 -34.88 8.58
N GLY A 129 -6.15 -34.07 8.06
CA GLY A 129 -6.38 -33.91 6.63
C GLY A 129 -7.10 -35.12 5.99
N PRO A 130 -7.07 -35.25 4.66
CA PRO A 130 -7.77 -36.32 3.96
C PRO A 130 -6.99 -37.64 4.03
N SER A 131 -7.74 -38.75 4.11
CA SER A 131 -7.24 -40.11 3.92
C SER A 131 -6.37 -40.23 2.64
N PRO A 132 -5.32 -41.06 2.61
CA PRO A 132 -4.97 -42.11 3.58
C PRO A 132 -4.15 -41.62 4.79
N ALA A 133 -4.10 -40.32 5.08
CA ALA A 133 -3.53 -39.83 6.34
C ALA A 133 -4.24 -40.48 7.55
N THR A 134 -3.45 -40.96 8.51
CA THR A 134 -3.97 -41.65 9.71
C THR A 134 -4.89 -40.73 10.51
N GLY A 135 -6.11 -41.19 10.80
CA GLY A 135 -7.13 -40.38 11.50
C GLY A 135 -7.80 -39.30 10.65
N GLY A 136 -7.47 -39.26 9.36
CA GLY A 136 -8.04 -38.33 8.39
C GLY A 136 -9.51 -38.59 8.07
N TYR A 137 -10.14 -37.60 7.45
CA TYR A 137 -11.50 -37.76 6.93
C TYR A 137 -11.48 -38.51 5.58
N ALA A 138 -12.62 -39.07 5.18
CA ALA A 138 -12.79 -39.68 3.87
C ALA A 138 -13.17 -38.57 2.87
N PRO A 139 -12.31 -38.21 1.90
CA PRO A 139 -12.51 -37.01 1.09
C PRO A 139 -13.48 -37.23 -0.05
N CYS A 140 -14.24 -36.18 -0.36
CA CYS A 140 -14.91 -36.09 -1.64
C CYS A 140 -13.87 -35.76 -2.70
N THR A 141 -13.71 -36.67 -3.67
CA THR A 141 -12.53 -36.68 -4.53
C THR A 141 -12.85 -36.31 -5.97
N PHE A 142 -11.98 -35.54 -6.61
CA PHE A 142 -12.04 -35.24 -8.03
C PHE A 142 -10.66 -35.32 -8.67
N ILE A 143 -10.59 -35.93 -9.86
CA ILE A 143 -9.37 -36.07 -10.65
C ILE A 143 -9.54 -35.22 -11.91
N PRO A 144 -8.88 -34.06 -12.01
CA PRO A 144 -8.87 -33.24 -13.21
C PRO A 144 -8.44 -34.04 -14.44
N THR A 145 -9.20 -33.95 -15.53
CA THR A 145 -8.79 -34.44 -16.85
C THR A 145 -8.02 -33.38 -17.65
N VAL A 146 -8.09 -32.12 -17.22
CA VAL A 146 -7.41 -30.97 -17.82
C VAL A 146 -6.79 -30.14 -16.70
N SER A 147 -5.53 -29.71 -16.87
CA SER A 147 -4.89 -28.81 -15.90
C SER A 147 -5.59 -27.46 -15.88
N GLY A 148 -5.85 -26.91 -14.69
CA GLY A 148 -6.51 -25.62 -14.58
C GLY A 148 -6.81 -25.19 -13.16
N VAL A 149 -7.38 -23.99 -13.05
CA VAL A 149 -7.87 -23.43 -11.78
C VAL A 149 -9.34 -23.81 -11.63
N TYR A 150 -9.61 -24.82 -10.82
CA TYR A 150 -10.96 -25.23 -10.45
C TYR A 150 -11.52 -24.32 -9.36
N GLN A 151 -12.84 -24.24 -9.24
CA GLN A 151 -13.50 -23.41 -8.24
C GLN A 151 -14.24 -24.30 -7.26
N VAL A 152 -14.14 -24.03 -5.96
CA VAL A 152 -14.73 -24.83 -4.89
C VAL A 152 -15.63 -23.94 -4.06
N ALA A 153 -16.87 -24.40 -3.86
CA ALA A 153 -17.83 -23.74 -2.98
C ALA A 153 -18.23 -24.69 -1.84
N PHE A 154 -18.24 -24.15 -0.64
CA PHE A 154 -18.75 -24.83 0.55
C PHE A 154 -20.06 -24.18 0.97
N TYR A 155 -21.13 -24.95 0.96
CA TYR A 155 -22.46 -24.51 1.36
C TYR A 155 -22.72 -24.95 2.80
N GLY A 156 -23.09 -24.00 3.65
CA GLY A 156 -23.58 -24.27 4.99
C GLY A 156 -24.95 -24.97 4.98
N PRO A 157 -25.47 -25.38 6.14
CA PRO A 157 -26.77 -26.06 6.28
C PRO A 157 -27.98 -25.39 5.61
N ASP A 158 -27.96 -24.07 5.42
CA ASP A 158 -29.04 -23.34 4.72
C ASP A 158 -28.95 -23.45 3.18
N GLY A 159 -27.86 -24.03 2.66
CA GLY A 159 -27.61 -24.27 1.24
C GLY A 159 -27.10 -23.06 0.46
N LYS A 160 -27.02 -23.20 -0.87
CA LYS A 160 -26.44 -22.21 -1.81
C LYS A 160 -27.10 -20.82 -1.75
N ASN A 161 -28.36 -20.74 -1.33
CA ASN A 161 -29.15 -19.50 -1.30
C ASN A 161 -29.38 -18.96 0.12
N GLY A 162 -28.65 -19.47 1.11
CA GLY A 162 -28.72 -18.99 2.49
C GLY A 162 -28.25 -17.54 2.65
N ASP A 163 -28.69 -16.89 3.73
CA ASP A 163 -28.21 -15.56 4.14
C ASP A 163 -28.19 -15.33 5.66
N THR A 164 -28.28 -16.42 6.43
CA THR A 164 -28.39 -16.34 7.89
C THR A 164 -27.02 -16.47 8.54
N ASP A 165 -26.73 -15.56 9.48
CA ASP A 165 -25.54 -15.62 10.32
C ASP A 165 -25.51 -16.90 11.17
N VAL A 166 -24.30 -17.37 11.49
CA VAL A 166 -24.10 -18.46 12.45
C VAL A 166 -24.89 -18.18 13.74
N THR A 167 -25.64 -19.17 14.23
CA THR A 167 -26.43 -18.99 15.46
C THR A 167 -25.52 -19.13 16.68
N ALA A 168 -25.22 -18.01 17.33
CA ALA A 168 -24.39 -17.95 18.53
C ALA A 168 -25.10 -18.61 19.73
N GLY A 169 -24.66 -19.81 20.12
CA GLY A 169 -25.05 -20.50 21.35
C GLY A 169 -24.08 -20.29 22.52
N GLY A 170 -23.39 -19.15 22.60
CA GLY A 170 -22.36 -18.86 23.60
C GLY A 170 -20.93 -19.21 23.17
N SER A 171 -19.95 -19.15 24.09
CA SER A 171 -18.50 -19.30 23.84
C SER A 171 -18.08 -20.59 23.11
N SER A 172 -18.96 -21.60 23.01
CA SER A 172 -18.69 -22.82 22.23
C SER A 172 -18.68 -22.60 20.72
N VAL A 173 -19.32 -21.54 20.20
CA VAL A 173 -19.40 -21.32 18.74
C VAL A 173 -18.05 -20.90 18.16
N THR A 174 -17.17 -20.29 18.94
CA THR A 174 -15.87 -19.81 18.45
C THR A 174 -14.68 -20.67 18.88
N SER A 175 -14.94 -21.84 19.44
CA SER A 175 -13.91 -22.77 19.87
C SER A 175 -13.22 -23.43 18.68
N ILE A 176 -11.89 -23.34 18.66
CA ILE A 176 -11.06 -24.04 17.67
C ILE A 176 -11.15 -25.56 17.89
N SER A 177 -11.05 -26.05 19.12
CA SER A 177 -10.99 -27.48 19.43
C SER A 177 -12.33 -28.20 19.35
N THR A 178 -13.45 -27.46 19.42
CA THR A 178 -14.81 -28.00 19.33
C THR A 178 -15.61 -27.27 18.26
N PRO A 179 -15.31 -27.48 16.96
CA PRO A 179 -15.99 -26.81 15.87
C PRO A 179 -17.49 -27.13 15.85
N VAL A 180 -18.33 -26.15 15.49
CA VAL A 180 -19.76 -26.37 15.29
C VAL A 180 -19.97 -27.09 13.96
N ILE A 181 -20.56 -28.28 14.01
CA ILE A 181 -20.73 -29.19 12.85
C ILE A 181 -22.20 -29.52 12.56
N ASN A 182 -23.12 -28.75 13.14
CA ASN A 182 -24.58 -28.96 13.01
C ASN A 182 -25.25 -27.79 12.28
N SER A 183 -26.59 -27.73 12.32
CA SER A 183 -27.39 -26.69 11.66
C SER A 183 -27.09 -25.25 12.11
N ASN A 184 -26.42 -25.06 13.25
CA ASN A 184 -26.10 -23.73 13.76
C ASN A 184 -25.05 -22.99 12.93
N GLN A 185 -24.36 -23.68 12.00
CA GLN A 185 -23.47 -23.05 11.03
C GLN A 185 -24.24 -22.21 9.98
N ARG A 186 -25.54 -22.46 9.77
CA ARG A 186 -26.42 -21.66 8.92
C ARG A 186 -25.89 -21.50 7.49
N SER A 187 -25.58 -20.28 7.06
CA SER A 187 -25.10 -19.98 5.70
C SER A 187 -23.56 -19.91 5.64
N SER A 188 -22.89 -20.67 6.51
CA SER A 188 -21.43 -20.71 6.63
C SER A 188 -20.95 -22.13 6.98
N VAL A 189 -19.63 -22.34 6.97
CA VAL A 189 -18.99 -23.59 7.41
C VAL A 189 -17.87 -23.29 8.42
N SER A 190 -17.77 -24.09 9.47
CA SER A 190 -16.77 -23.93 10.55
C SER A 190 -15.43 -24.57 10.23
N ILE A 191 -15.44 -25.67 9.48
CA ILE A 191 -14.25 -26.38 9.01
C ILE A 191 -14.41 -26.78 7.55
N TRP A 192 -13.33 -26.62 6.81
CA TRP A 192 -13.22 -27.04 5.42
C TRP A 192 -11.77 -27.34 5.07
N ASP A 193 -11.57 -28.18 4.07
CA ASP A 193 -10.26 -28.59 3.58
C ASP A 193 -10.29 -28.72 2.05
N ILE A 194 -9.24 -28.24 1.39
CA ILE A 194 -8.95 -28.46 -0.02
C ILE A 194 -7.49 -28.89 -0.14
N THR A 195 -7.29 -30.15 -0.53
CA THR A 195 -5.95 -30.73 -0.60
C THR A 195 -5.68 -31.28 -1.99
N VAL A 196 -4.59 -30.83 -2.61
CA VAL A 196 -4.11 -31.38 -3.88
C VAL A 196 -3.04 -32.43 -3.63
N ARG A 197 -3.14 -33.58 -4.28
CA ARG A 197 -2.12 -34.65 -4.23
C ARG A 197 -1.78 -35.15 -5.63
N SER A 198 -0.59 -35.71 -5.78
CA SER A 198 -0.15 -36.29 -7.06
C SER A 198 -0.93 -37.54 -7.48
N SER A 199 -1.56 -38.25 -6.53
CA SER A 199 -2.36 -39.44 -6.79
C SER A 199 -3.28 -39.76 -5.59
N LEU A 200 -4.20 -40.72 -5.77
CA LEU A 200 -5.11 -41.21 -4.73
C LEU A 200 -4.39 -41.89 -3.54
N THR A 201 -3.18 -42.41 -3.78
CA THR A 201 -2.38 -43.12 -2.77
C THR A 201 -1.32 -42.24 -2.13
N SER A 202 -1.08 -41.05 -2.67
CA SER A 202 -0.15 -40.10 -2.07
C SER A 202 -0.66 -39.66 -0.69
N THR A 203 0.27 -39.52 0.24
CA THR A 203 0.07 -38.82 1.53
C THR A 203 0.75 -37.46 1.55
N ALA A 204 1.45 -37.09 0.47
CA ALA A 204 2.10 -35.81 0.31
C ALA A 204 1.14 -34.82 -0.37
N ASP A 205 0.87 -33.74 0.34
CA ASP A 205 0.05 -32.61 -0.11
C ASP A 205 0.91 -31.64 -0.93
N LEU A 206 0.32 -31.11 -2.00
CA LEU A 206 0.91 -30.08 -2.86
C LEU A 206 0.33 -28.73 -2.43
N ASN A 207 1.08 -27.99 -1.62
CA ASN A 207 0.62 -26.74 -1.01
C ASN A 207 0.76 -25.53 -1.95
N GLY A 208 0.20 -24.38 -1.58
CA GLY A 208 0.26 -23.16 -2.37
C GLY A 208 -0.53 -23.29 -3.68
N ARG A 209 -1.61 -24.09 -3.66
CA ARG A 209 -2.54 -24.36 -4.76
C ARG A 209 -3.88 -23.68 -4.55
N VAL A 210 -4.26 -23.43 -3.31
CA VAL A 210 -5.57 -22.91 -2.91
C VAL A 210 -5.51 -21.43 -2.61
N PHE A 211 -6.40 -20.68 -3.25
CA PHE A 211 -6.49 -19.23 -3.11
C PHE A 211 -7.92 -18.75 -3.34
N THR A 212 -8.16 -17.47 -3.11
CA THR A 212 -9.41 -16.77 -3.44
C THR A 212 -9.10 -15.34 -3.90
N ASP A 213 -10.07 -14.70 -4.56
CA ASP A 213 -9.99 -13.27 -4.83
C ASP A 213 -10.28 -12.47 -3.55
N TYR A 214 -11.21 -12.94 -2.72
CA TYR A 214 -11.53 -12.38 -1.41
C TYR A 214 -12.09 -13.47 -0.47
N ILE A 215 -11.93 -13.28 0.84
CA ILE A 215 -12.47 -14.19 1.85
C ILE A 215 -13.44 -13.43 2.77
N THR A 216 -14.58 -14.05 3.04
CA THR A 216 -15.66 -13.51 3.86
C THR A 216 -15.85 -14.43 5.04
N MET A 217 -15.67 -13.89 6.24
CA MET A 217 -15.73 -14.67 7.46
C MET A 217 -16.55 -13.97 8.55
N ILE A 218 -17.14 -14.79 9.42
CA ILE A 218 -17.92 -14.35 10.56
C ILE A 218 -17.45 -15.09 11.82
N LEU A 219 -17.31 -14.38 12.94
CA LEU A 219 -17.00 -14.97 14.25
C LEU A 219 -18.27 -15.29 15.06
N GLY A 220 -19.41 -14.74 14.66
CA GLY A 220 -20.71 -15.01 15.29
C GLY A 220 -20.96 -14.23 16.58
N GLY A 221 -20.08 -13.31 16.95
CA GLY A 221 -20.22 -12.45 18.12
C GLY A 221 -19.03 -11.50 18.27
N ASN A 222 -19.21 -10.46 19.10
CA ASN A 222 -18.13 -9.53 19.45
C ASN A 222 -17.24 -10.11 20.56
N SER A 223 -16.06 -9.50 20.76
CA SER A 223 -15.05 -9.95 21.73
C SER A 223 -14.49 -11.33 21.38
N GLN A 224 -14.35 -11.60 20.10
CA GLN A 224 -13.79 -12.83 19.55
C GLN A 224 -12.57 -12.44 18.70
N PHE A 225 -11.42 -13.04 18.95
CA PHE A 225 -10.18 -12.58 18.34
C PHE A 225 -9.71 -13.54 17.25
N LEU A 226 -9.49 -13.04 16.04
CA LEU A 226 -8.92 -13.78 14.94
C LEU A 226 -7.41 -13.59 14.90
N ASN A 227 -6.64 -14.67 14.65
CA ASN A 227 -5.18 -14.64 14.49
C ASN A 227 -4.70 -15.19 13.13
N SER A 228 -5.58 -15.26 12.12
CA SER A 228 -5.23 -15.86 10.83
C SER A 228 -4.06 -15.16 10.15
N GLU A 229 -3.19 -15.96 9.53
CA GLU A 229 -2.19 -15.48 8.59
C GLU A 229 -2.62 -15.85 7.17
N LEU A 230 -2.61 -14.87 6.27
CA LEU A 230 -2.96 -15.02 4.87
C LEU A 230 -1.79 -14.57 3.99
N PHE A 231 -1.68 -15.14 2.81
CA PHE A 231 -0.59 -14.87 1.88
C PHE A 231 -1.11 -14.18 0.62
N ILE A 232 -0.50 -13.07 0.23
CA ILE A 232 -0.94 -12.30 -0.93
C ILE A 232 0.05 -12.48 -2.06
N LEU A 233 -0.46 -12.76 -3.27
CA LEU A 233 0.30 -12.76 -4.51
C LEU A 233 -0.19 -11.60 -5.39
N THR A 234 0.69 -10.64 -5.64
CA THR A 234 0.41 -9.52 -6.55
C THR A 234 0.63 -9.93 -8.00
N GLN A 235 0.01 -9.20 -8.93
CA GLN A 235 0.12 -9.47 -10.37
C GLN A 235 1.56 -9.36 -10.92
N ASP A 236 2.41 -8.56 -10.28
CA ASP A 236 3.83 -8.36 -10.60
C ASP A 236 4.77 -9.28 -9.80
N GLY A 237 4.23 -10.29 -9.11
CA GLY A 237 4.99 -11.40 -8.53
C GLY A 237 5.52 -11.16 -7.12
N TYR A 238 5.07 -10.13 -6.42
CA TYR A 238 5.40 -9.94 -5.00
C TYR A 238 4.54 -10.86 -4.13
N GLU A 239 5.17 -11.39 -3.10
CA GLU A 239 4.54 -12.27 -2.12
C GLU A 239 4.58 -11.59 -0.75
N TYR A 240 3.44 -11.55 -0.08
CA TYR A 240 3.31 -11.00 1.26
C TYR A 240 2.69 -12.02 2.20
N SER A 241 3.02 -11.96 3.50
CA SER A 241 2.17 -12.51 4.56
C SER A 241 1.51 -11.38 5.35
N THR A 242 0.25 -11.59 5.73
CA THR A 242 -0.56 -10.67 6.55
C THR A 242 -1.10 -11.44 7.75
N LEU A 243 -0.59 -11.13 8.93
CA LEU A 243 -1.03 -11.68 10.20
C LEU A 243 -2.01 -10.71 10.88
N LEU A 244 -3.24 -11.17 11.07
CA LEU A 244 -4.32 -10.44 11.72
C LEU A 244 -4.21 -10.61 13.24
N ARG A 245 -3.37 -9.86 13.95
CA ARG A 245 -2.95 -10.17 15.35
C ARG A 245 -4.03 -9.95 16.42
N GLY A 246 -5.05 -10.80 16.47
CA GLY A 246 -6.09 -10.73 17.49
C GLY A 246 -7.09 -9.62 17.18
N ILE A 247 -7.41 -9.46 15.90
CA ILE A 247 -8.47 -8.55 15.47
C ILE A 247 -9.82 -9.11 15.90
N ASP A 248 -10.75 -8.24 16.29
CA ASP A 248 -12.11 -8.59 16.73
C ASP A 248 -13.17 -8.08 15.74
N PRO A 249 -13.40 -8.79 14.61
CA PRO A 249 -14.51 -8.52 13.72
C PRO A 249 -15.75 -9.32 14.12
N TYR A 250 -16.95 -8.75 13.99
CA TYR A 250 -18.16 -9.57 14.01
C TYR A 250 -18.24 -10.42 12.74
N GLY A 251 -18.19 -9.76 11.58
CA GLY A 251 -18.11 -10.38 10.27
C GLY A 251 -17.50 -9.42 9.25
N PHE A 252 -16.51 -9.89 8.51
CA PHE A 252 -15.65 -9.01 7.71
C PHE A 252 -15.32 -9.62 6.35
N ILE A 253 -14.81 -8.77 5.46
CA ILE A 253 -14.26 -9.18 4.17
C ILE A 253 -12.78 -8.81 4.15
N PHE A 254 -11.94 -9.78 3.81
CA PHE A 254 -10.51 -9.60 3.58
C PHE A 254 -10.20 -9.81 2.10
N PHE A 255 -9.48 -8.87 1.52
CA PHE A 255 -8.91 -9.02 0.18
C PHE A 255 -7.76 -8.05 -0.05
N ALA A 256 -7.12 -8.19 -1.20
CA ALA A 256 -5.99 -7.38 -1.61
C ALA A 256 -6.26 -6.73 -2.98
N ASN A 257 -6.00 -5.43 -3.06
CA ASN A 257 -6.07 -4.68 -4.31
C ASN A 257 -4.83 -3.77 -4.47
N ALA A 258 -4.76 -3.01 -5.56
CA ALA A 258 -3.60 -2.20 -5.93
C ALA A 258 -3.72 -0.73 -5.50
N LYS A 259 -4.92 -0.25 -5.19
CA LYS A 259 -5.19 1.19 -4.97
C LYS A 259 -5.95 1.53 -3.69
N GLY A 260 -6.47 0.52 -2.98
CA GLY A 260 -7.34 0.71 -1.83
C GLY A 260 -8.64 1.41 -2.22
N LEU A 261 -8.90 2.54 -1.57
CA LEU A 261 -9.99 3.46 -1.90
C LEU A 261 -9.58 4.39 -3.04
N ILE A 262 -10.52 4.73 -3.91
CA ILE A 262 -10.29 5.53 -5.13
C ILE A 262 -11.16 6.79 -5.10
N PHE A 263 -10.59 7.93 -5.45
CA PHE A 263 -11.31 9.17 -5.74
C PHE A 263 -10.80 9.78 -7.06
N GLY A 264 -11.69 10.14 -7.98
CA GLY A 264 -11.30 10.73 -9.27
C GLY A 264 -10.40 9.81 -10.12
N GLY A 265 -10.48 8.49 -9.93
CA GLY A 265 -9.64 7.49 -10.61
C GLY A 265 -8.25 7.29 -10.00
N GLN A 266 -7.91 8.00 -8.93
CA GLN A 266 -6.62 7.90 -8.23
C GLN A 266 -6.77 7.20 -6.87
N PRO A 267 -5.76 6.45 -6.41
CA PRO A 267 -5.73 5.93 -5.04
C PRO A 267 -5.83 7.08 -4.04
N LEU A 268 -6.66 6.91 -3.02
CA LEU A 268 -6.94 7.90 -2.00
C LEU A 268 -5.87 7.90 -0.91
N TYR A 269 -5.22 6.75 -0.64
CA TYR A 269 -4.26 6.56 0.45
C TYR A 269 -4.78 7.01 1.82
N HIS A 270 -6.06 6.74 2.08
CA HIS A 270 -6.72 6.96 3.36
C HIS A 270 -7.74 5.85 3.61
N SER A 271 -8.04 5.61 4.87
CA SER A 271 -9.26 4.91 5.28
C SER A 271 -10.51 5.72 4.97
N ALA A 272 -11.67 5.08 5.03
CA ALA A 272 -12.96 5.75 4.86
C ALA A 272 -13.90 5.45 6.01
N PRO A 273 -14.72 6.42 6.44
CA PRO A 273 -15.84 6.11 7.30
C PRO A 273 -16.85 5.29 6.51
N GLY A 274 -17.68 4.54 7.22
CA GLY A 274 -18.94 4.08 6.66
C GLY A 274 -20.04 4.21 7.70
N SER A 275 -21.26 4.37 7.21
CA SER A 275 -22.49 4.27 8.00
C SER A 275 -23.17 2.96 7.64
N GLY A 276 -23.91 2.36 8.59
CA GLY A 276 -24.40 0.97 8.57
C GLY A 276 -24.74 0.44 7.18
N GLY A 277 -23.91 -0.49 6.68
CA GLY A 277 -23.91 -0.94 5.28
C GLY A 277 -22.78 -0.38 4.42
N ALA A 278 -21.84 0.38 5.00
CA ALA A 278 -20.64 0.92 4.38
C ALA A 278 -20.91 1.86 3.18
N THR A 279 -21.72 2.90 3.42
CA THR A 279 -21.84 4.02 2.48
C THR A 279 -20.56 4.85 2.50
N LEU A 280 -19.81 4.83 1.39
CA LEU A 280 -18.59 5.61 1.20
C LEU A 280 -18.92 7.10 0.96
N PRO A 281 -17.98 8.02 1.27
CA PRO A 281 -18.10 9.42 0.85
C PRO A 281 -18.40 9.54 -0.64
N THR A 282 -19.17 10.57 -1.03
CA THR A 282 -19.57 10.74 -2.44
C THR A 282 -18.35 10.85 -3.36
N GLY A 283 -18.32 10.05 -4.42
CA GLY A 283 -17.22 9.99 -5.38
C GLY A 283 -16.05 9.09 -4.95
N VAL A 284 -16.08 8.56 -3.73
CA VAL A 284 -15.14 7.53 -3.27
C VAL A 284 -15.69 6.16 -3.59
N THR A 285 -14.85 5.31 -4.15
CA THR A 285 -15.17 3.91 -4.47
C THR A 285 -14.06 3.00 -3.96
N LEU A 286 -14.39 1.73 -3.70
CA LEU A 286 -13.41 0.72 -3.35
C LEU A 286 -12.92 0.00 -4.62
N GLU A 287 -11.61 -0.16 -4.80
CA GLU A 287 -11.10 -1.02 -5.88
C GLU A 287 -11.47 -2.48 -5.58
N LEU A 288 -12.04 -3.17 -6.57
CA LEU A 288 -12.33 -4.60 -6.46
C LEU A 288 -11.03 -5.41 -6.30
N PRO A 289 -11.09 -6.63 -5.73
CA PRO A 289 -9.91 -7.46 -5.58
C PRO A 289 -9.20 -7.72 -6.91
N VAL A 290 -7.89 -7.44 -6.97
CA VAL A 290 -7.05 -7.71 -8.15
C VAL A 290 -5.92 -8.71 -7.85
N HIS A 291 -5.48 -8.77 -6.59
CA HIS A 291 -4.45 -9.70 -6.12
C HIS A 291 -5.10 -10.98 -5.57
N LYS A 292 -4.31 -12.05 -5.42
CA LYS A 292 -4.82 -13.35 -4.94
C LYS A 292 -4.45 -13.58 -3.49
N THR A 293 -5.40 -14.08 -2.71
CA THR A 293 -5.25 -14.41 -1.29
C THR A 293 -5.14 -15.93 -1.12
N PHE A 294 -4.04 -16.40 -0.56
CA PHE A 294 -3.71 -17.79 -0.31
C PHE A 294 -3.66 -18.10 1.19
N PHE A 295 -3.70 -19.40 1.52
CA PHE A 295 -3.58 -19.92 2.89
C PHE A 295 -2.16 -20.40 3.23
N ASN A 296 -1.34 -20.60 2.19
CA ASN A 296 0.11 -20.85 2.26
C ASN A 296 0.83 -20.01 1.21
N THR A 297 2.16 -19.93 1.27
CA THR A 297 2.96 -19.32 0.20
C THR A 297 2.61 -19.95 -1.17
N PRO A 298 2.33 -19.16 -2.21
CA PRO A 298 1.93 -19.66 -3.51
C PRO A 298 3.03 -20.51 -4.16
N SER A 299 2.67 -21.70 -4.65
CA SER A 299 3.62 -22.58 -5.32
C SER A 299 4.03 -22.03 -6.69
N SER A 300 5.24 -22.37 -7.14
CA SER A 300 5.74 -21.99 -8.47
C SER A 300 4.81 -22.42 -9.61
N ALA A 301 4.24 -23.61 -9.53
CA ALA A 301 3.34 -24.11 -10.55
C ALA A 301 1.96 -23.40 -10.53
N THR A 302 1.49 -22.89 -9.37
CA THR A 302 0.29 -22.04 -9.33
C THR A 302 0.58 -20.65 -9.88
N LYS A 303 1.73 -20.05 -9.53
CA LYS A 303 2.17 -18.76 -10.10
C LYS A 303 2.21 -18.83 -11.63
N PHE A 304 2.81 -19.91 -12.17
CA PHE A 304 2.83 -20.16 -13.61
C PHE A 304 1.42 -20.27 -14.21
N ALA A 305 0.52 -21.05 -13.60
CA ALA A 305 -0.86 -21.21 -14.07
C ALA A 305 -1.67 -19.91 -14.05
N LEU A 306 -1.37 -19.01 -13.12
CA LEU A 306 -1.95 -17.68 -13.02
C LEU A 306 -1.30 -16.65 -13.93
N SER A 307 -0.28 -17.02 -14.71
CA SER A 307 0.54 -16.11 -15.51
C SER A 307 1.18 -14.99 -14.69
N VAL A 308 1.49 -15.26 -13.42
CA VAL A 308 2.19 -14.33 -12.53
C VAL A 308 3.70 -14.60 -12.61
N PRO A 309 4.55 -13.57 -12.67
CA PRO A 309 6.00 -13.73 -12.63
C PRO A 309 6.47 -14.59 -11.46
N SER A 310 7.41 -15.50 -11.72
CA SER A 310 7.99 -16.35 -10.66
C SER A 310 8.91 -15.59 -9.71
N ILE A 311 9.44 -14.45 -10.18
CA ILE A 311 10.28 -13.49 -9.46
C ILE A 311 9.58 -12.14 -9.51
N ALA A 312 9.53 -11.43 -8.38
CA ALA A 312 8.96 -10.09 -8.28
C ALA A 312 9.63 -9.11 -9.26
N ILE A 313 8.84 -8.35 -10.02
CA ILE A 313 9.34 -7.38 -10.98
C ILE A 313 9.82 -6.12 -10.25
N VAL A 314 11.13 -5.86 -10.28
CA VAL A 314 11.70 -4.63 -9.70
C VAL A 314 11.15 -3.39 -10.43
N PRO A 315 10.57 -2.40 -9.73
CA PRO A 315 10.15 -1.16 -10.34
C PRO A 315 11.36 -0.35 -10.79
N ALA A 316 11.47 -0.12 -12.10
CA ALA A 316 12.48 0.77 -12.65
C ALA A 316 12.20 2.23 -12.22
N PRO A 317 13.24 3.06 -12.00
CA PRO A 317 13.07 4.45 -11.61
C PRO A 317 12.39 5.27 -12.71
N ALA A 318 11.68 6.33 -12.31
CA ALA A 318 11.16 7.31 -13.24
C ALA A 318 12.31 8.02 -13.99
N THR A 319 12.07 8.47 -15.21
CA THR A 319 13.02 9.29 -15.98
C THR A 319 12.44 10.68 -16.22
N SER A 320 13.28 11.66 -16.57
CA SER A 320 12.84 13.03 -16.85
C SER A 320 12.01 13.67 -15.73
N PHE A 321 12.28 13.32 -14.46
CA PHE A 321 11.61 13.93 -13.32
C PHE A 321 12.03 15.40 -13.19
N ALA A 322 11.07 16.30 -13.33
CA ALA A 322 11.29 17.74 -13.33
C ALA A 322 10.12 18.48 -12.69
N PHE A 323 10.39 19.68 -12.18
CA PHE A 323 9.40 20.61 -11.68
C PHE A 323 9.31 21.84 -12.59
N GLN A 324 8.08 22.26 -12.88
CA GLN A 324 7.76 23.49 -13.59
C GLN A 324 6.87 24.36 -12.70
N GLY A 325 7.33 25.56 -12.35
CA GLY A 325 6.51 26.49 -11.55
C GLY A 325 5.32 27.07 -12.32
N ALA A 326 4.36 27.61 -11.57
CA ALA A 326 3.04 28.04 -12.05
C ALA A 326 3.04 29.09 -13.18
N PHE A 327 4.11 29.88 -13.35
CA PHE A 327 4.13 30.99 -14.31
C PHE A 327 4.76 30.65 -15.69
N GLY A 328 5.05 29.38 -15.96
CA GLY A 328 5.54 28.93 -17.28
C GLY A 328 6.97 29.39 -17.61
N GLY A 329 7.61 28.74 -18.59
CA GLY A 329 8.96 29.10 -19.06
C GLY A 329 10.11 28.14 -18.72
N GLY A 330 9.83 26.85 -18.44
CA GLY A 330 10.88 25.83 -18.25
C GLY A 330 11.73 26.01 -16.99
N SER A 331 11.26 26.81 -16.04
CA SER A 331 11.99 27.20 -14.84
C SER A 331 11.48 26.40 -13.64
N PHE A 332 12.41 25.85 -12.84
CA PHE A 332 12.12 25.17 -11.57
C PHE A 332 11.75 26.15 -10.44
N TYR A 333 11.33 27.36 -10.78
CA TYR A 333 11.05 28.48 -9.87
C TYR A 333 9.55 28.69 -9.76
N THR A 334 9.05 28.93 -8.55
CA THR A 334 7.66 29.33 -8.31
C THR A 334 7.54 30.40 -7.23
N PRO A 335 6.65 31.39 -7.37
CA PRO A 335 6.32 32.31 -6.30
C PRO A 335 5.72 31.60 -5.07
N THR A 336 5.97 32.16 -3.90
CA THR A 336 5.37 31.73 -2.63
C THR A 336 3.85 31.56 -2.77
N GLY A 337 3.35 30.37 -2.44
CA GLY A 337 1.92 30.02 -2.50
C GLY A 337 1.35 29.73 -3.89
N ALA A 338 2.16 29.78 -4.96
CA ALA A 338 1.68 29.50 -6.31
C ALA A 338 1.86 28.04 -6.75
N GLY A 339 2.88 27.34 -6.21
CA GLY A 339 3.09 25.94 -6.51
C GLY A 339 3.50 25.66 -7.96
N GLY A 340 3.17 24.50 -8.53
CA GLY A 340 3.53 24.16 -9.90
C GLY A 340 3.13 22.75 -10.32
N THR A 341 3.81 22.22 -11.33
CA THR A 341 3.57 20.88 -11.88
C THR A 341 4.86 20.09 -11.92
N PHE A 342 4.82 18.87 -11.41
CA PHE A 342 5.86 17.87 -11.65
C PHE A 342 5.56 17.08 -12.93
N SER A 343 6.59 16.76 -13.69
CA SER A 343 6.51 15.86 -14.84
C SER A 343 7.53 14.74 -14.72
N PHE A 344 7.18 13.54 -15.18
CA PHE A 344 8.10 12.40 -15.27
C PHE A 344 7.65 11.39 -16.31
N ASN A 345 8.57 10.53 -16.74
CA ASN A 345 8.28 9.36 -17.56
C ASN A 345 8.35 8.09 -16.71
N ALA A 346 7.27 7.31 -16.67
CA ALA A 346 7.25 6.01 -16.02
C ALA A 346 7.53 4.89 -17.04
N PRO A 347 8.49 3.99 -16.78
CA PRO A 347 8.79 2.86 -17.65
C PRO A 347 7.71 1.77 -17.61
N GLN A 348 6.88 1.77 -16.58
CA GLN A 348 5.80 0.82 -16.35
C GLN A 348 4.61 1.52 -15.68
N SER A 349 3.41 0.95 -15.84
CA SER A 349 2.25 1.38 -15.07
C SER A 349 2.38 0.94 -13.62
N GLY A 350 1.75 1.67 -12.71
CA GLY A 350 1.75 1.36 -11.29
C GLY A 350 1.34 2.60 -10.50
N SER A 351 1.96 2.82 -9.36
CA SER A 351 1.76 4.01 -8.54
C SER A 351 3.08 4.71 -8.25
N TYR A 352 2.98 5.98 -7.84
CA TYR A 352 4.12 6.82 -7.54
C TYR A 352 3.94 7.52 -6.19
N GLN A 353 5.05 8.01 -5.65
CA GLN A 353 5.08 8.97 -4.57
C GLN A 353 6.08 10.07 -4.92
N ILE A 354 5.59 11.31 -4.96
CA ILE A 354 6.43 12.51 -4.99
C ILE A 354 6.43 13.09 -3.57
N ALA A 355 7.61 13.25 -2.98
CA ALA A 355 7.79 13.88 -1.68
C ALA A 355 8.61 15.16 -1.83
N ILE A 356 8.18 16.24 -1.20
CA ILE A 356 8.91 17.51 -1.12
C ILE A 356 9.40 17.68 0.31
N ASP A 357 10.71 17.76 0.49
CA ASP A 357 11.36 18.08 1.76
C ASP A 357 11.19 19.60 1.98
N THR A 358 10.11 19.97 2.67
CA THR A 358 9.67 21.37 2.84
C THR A 358 10.30 22.06 4.04
N ASN A 359 10.80 21.29 4.99
CA ASN A 359 11.55 21.80 6.14
C ASN A 359 13.08 21.87 5.85
N ASN A 360 13.52 21.28 4.73
CA ASN A 360 14.89 21.26 4.22
C ASN A 360 15.89 20.63 5.22
N ASP A 361 15.49 19.58 5.92
CA ASP A 361 16.29 18.91 6.96
C ASP A 361 17.10 17.71 6.45
N GLY A 362 16.89 17.27 5.20
CA GLY A 362 17.54 16.07 4.70
C GLY A 362 16.61 14.88 4.51
N ILE A 363 15.47 14.84 5.20
CA ILE A 363 14.62 13.69 5.45
C ILE A 363 13.23 13.97 4.87
N PHE A 364 12.68 13.02 4.12
CA PHE A 364 11.30 13.13 3.60
C PHE A 364 10.32 12.51 4.59
N ASP A 365 9.68 13.33 5.42
CA ASP A 365 8.83 12.89 6.54
C ASP A 365 7.49 13.65 6.58
N PRO A 366 6.36 13.01 6.20
CA PRO A 366 5.06 13.67 6.21
C PRO A 366 4.62 14.08 7.63
N THR A 367 5.07 13.35 8.65
CA THR A 367 4.76 13.65 10.06
C THR A 367 5.51 14.89 10.59
N ALA A 368 6.58 15.29 9.90
CA ALA A 368 7.31 16.55 10.14
C ALA A 368 6.80 17.72 9.28
N GLY A 369 5.73 17.52 8.52
CA GLY A 369 5.09 18.53 7.69
C GLY A 369 5.50 18.52 6.22
N ASP A 370 6.27 17.55 5.75
CA ASP A 370 6.60 17.44 4.32
C ASP A 370 5.40 17.14 3.43
N ARG A 371 5.51 17.53 2.16
CA ARG A 371 4.42 17.36 1.20
C ARG A 371 4.58 16.07 0.42
N PHE A 372 3.59 15.20 0.52
CA PHE A 372 3.50 13.96 -0.25
C PHE A 372 2.38 14.10 -1.28
N LEU A 373 2.66 13.73 -2.53
CA LEU A 373 1.73 13.69 -3.66
C LEU A 373 1.80 12.28 -4.24
N GLU A 374 0.71 11.54 -4.14
CA GLU A 374 0.67 10.12 -4.51
C GLU A 374 -0.44 9.89 -5.53
N GLY A 375 -0.29 8.84 -6.34
CA GLY A 375 -1.23 8.54 -7.40
C GLY A 375 -0.81 7.37 -8.27
N SER A 376 -1.61 7.08 -9.29
CA SER A 376 -1.30 6.10 -10.32
C SER A 376 -0.42 6.71 -11.41
N ALA A 377 0.60 5.97 -11.86
CA ALA A 377 1.41 6.28 -13.02
C ALA A 377 0.96 5.44 -14.23
N THR A 378 0.92 6.07 -15.39
CA THR A 378 0.74 5.41 -16.69
C THR A 378 2.08 5.30 -17.40
N VAL A 379 2.26 4.31 -18.29
CA VAL A 379 3.50 4.16 -19.06
C VAL A 379 3.73 5.40 -19.93
N GLY A 380 4.95 5.94 -19.91
CA GLY A 380 5.29 7.17 -20.61
C GLY A 380 5.10 8.41 -19.73
N ALA A 381 4.68 9.52 -20.33
CA ALA A 381 4.64 10.82 -19.68
C ALA A 381 3.49 10.96 -18.67
N ASN A 382 3.81 11.47 -17.48
CA ASN A 382 2.88 11.76 -16.39
C ASN A 382 3.11 13.18 -15.88
N THR A 383 2.05 13.81 -15.37
CA THR A 383 2.08 15.15 -14.76
C THR A 383 1.30 15.17 -13.45
N VAL A 384 1.83 15.86 -12.43
CA VAL A 384 1.24 15.93 -11.09
C VAL A 384 1.24 17.38 -10.62
N SER A 385 0.06 17.89 -10.25
CA SER A 385 -0.08 19.26 -9.76
C SER A 385 0.25 19.37 -8.27
N TRP A 386 1.06 20.37 -7.94
CA TRP A 386 1.25 20.91 -6.60
C TRP A 386 0.81 22.38 -6.61
N GLY A 387 -0.46 22.63 -6.90
CA GLY A 387 -0.95 23.97 -7.26
C GLY A 387 -1.10 24.98 -6.13
N ASP A 388 -0.85 24.60 -4.87
CA ASP A 388 -1.07 25.47 -3.70
C ASP A 388 0.23 25.96 -3.04
N GLY A 389 1.39 25.38 -3.40
CA GLY A 389 2.67 25.71 -2.78
C GLY A 389 2.69 25.46 -1.27
N LYS A 390 1.83 24.58 -0.75
CA LYS A 390 1.72 24.27 0.68
C LYS A 390 2.42 22.97 1.06
N ASN A 391 2.86 22.91 2.31
CA ASN A 391 3.42 21.71 2.92
C ASN A 391 2.32 20.72 3.35
N GLY A 392 2.70 19.60 3.97
CA GLY A 392 1.77 18.57 4.46
C GLY A 392 0.77 19.08 5.51
N ASN A 393 1.13 20.13 6.25
CA ASN A 393 0.28 20.78 7.26
C ASN A 393 -0.61 21.90 6.71
N GLY A 394 -0.64 22.10 5.38
CA GLY A 394 -1.42 23.16 4.74
C GLY A 394 -0.83 24.57 4.90
N VAL A 395 0.41 24.69 5.38
CA VAL A 395 1.13 25.96 5.51
C VAL A 395 1.89 26.26 4.22
N VAL A 396 1.83 27.51 3.75
CA VAL A 396 2.58 27.94 2.56
C VAL A 396 4.08 27.80 2.80
N VAL A 397 4.78 27.15 1.87
CA VAL A 397 6.22 26.95 1.96
C VAL A 397 6.96 28.27 1.63
N PRO A 398 7.86 28.74 2.51
CA PRO A 398 8.58 30.00 2.30
C PRO A 398 9.71 29.86 1.25
N PRO A 399 10.29 30.96 0.76
CA PRO A 399 11.55 30.92 0.01
C PRO A 399 12.73 30.58 0.93
N LEU A 400 13.70 29.80 0.42
CA LEU A 400 14.97 29.58 1.13
C LEU A 400 15.94 30.76 0.92
N PRO A 401 16.87 31.00 1.87
CA PRO A 401 17.90 32.02 1.72
C PRO A 401 18.69 31.89 0.41
N GLY A 402 18.89 33.01 -0.28
CA GLY A 402 19.66 33.05 -1.52
C GLY A 402 19.04 32.30 -2.70
N ASN A 403 17.72 32.07 -2.68
CA ASN A 403 17.01 31.26 -3.70
C ASN A 403 17.57 29.82 -3.79
N ALA A 404 18.01 29.26 -2.66
CA ALA A 404 18.37 27.85 -2.60
C ALA A 404 17.17 26.97 -2.96
N SER A 405 17.45 25.78 -3.48
CA SER A 405 16.42 24.83 -3.89
C SER A 405 16.00 23.90 -2.75
N TYR A 406 14.70 23.69 -2.61
CA TYR A 406 14.15 22.50 -1.98
C TYR A 406 14.40 21.27 -2.84
N ARG A 407 14.34 20.09 -2.23
CA ARG A 407 14.49 18.80 -2.90
C ARG A 407 13.13 18.13 -3.01
N ALA A 408 12.74 17.77 -4.23
CA ALA A 408 11.63 16.86 -4.47
C ALA A 408 12.19 15.49 -4.86
N ARG A 409 11.58 14.42 -4.36
CA ARG A 409 11.91 13.01 -4.67
C ARG A 409 10.72 12.35 -5.32
N ILE A 410 10.95 11.58 -6.39
CA ILE A 410 9.98 10.61 -6.89
C ILE A 410 10.44 9.17 -6.64
N LEU A 411 9.48 8.32 -6.29
CA LEU A 411 9.58 6.86 -6.27
C LEU A 411 8.45 6.28 -7.12
N LEU A 412 8.74 5.26 -7.91
CA LEU A 412 7.72 4.36 -8.47
C LEU A 412 7.60 3.14 -7.56
N LYS A 413 6.39 2.61 -7.41
CA LYS A 413 6.10 1.52 -6.48
C LYS A 413 5.85 0.23 -7.27
N GLY A 414 6.43 -0.87 -6.78
CA GLY A 414 6.20 -2.23 -7.24
C GLY A 414 5.58 -3.06 -6.11
N GLY A 415 4.76 -4.03 -6.47
CA GLY A 415 4.08 -4.92 -5.54
C GLY A 415 3.12 -4.20 -4.61
N GLU A 416 2.64 -3.00 -4.94
CA GLU A 416 1.77 -2.27 -4.02
C GLU A 416 0.51 -3.10 -3.72
N TYR A 417 0.35 -3.35 -2.43
CA TYR A 417 -0.71 -4.13 -1.84
C TYR A 417 -1.41 -3.21 -0.85
N HIS A 418 -2.66 -2.92 -1.15
CA HIS A 418 -3.61 -2.34 -0.21
C HIS A 418 -4.45 -3.44 0.42
N PHE A 419 -4.69 -3.27 1.72
CA PHE A 419 -5.45 -4.16 2.58
C PHE A 419 -6.68 -3.42 3.13
N PRO A 420 -7.76 -3.25 2.33
CA PRO A 420 -9.01 -2.73 2.84
C PRO A 420 -9.69 -3.79 3.70
N LEU A 421 -9.89 -3.46 4.97
CA LEU A 421 -10.62 -4.27 5.91
C LEU A 421 -11.97 -3.63 6.20
N LEU A 422 -13.02 -4.36 5.85
CA LEU A 422 -14.40 -3.86 5.91
C LEU A 422 -15.05 -4.38 7.19
N ASP A 423 -15.50 -3.44 8.03
CA ASP A 423 -16.32 -3.74 9.21
C ASP A 423 -15.58 -4.66 10.21
N ALA A 424 -14.41 -4.21 10.66
CA ALA A 424 -13.64 -4.90 11.68
C ALA A 424 -13.51 -4.01 12.92
N GLU A 425 -14.08 -4.44 14.04
CA GLU A 425 -14.44 -3.49 15.09
C GLU A 425 -13.23 -2.95 15.83
N THR A 426 -12.27 -3.85 16.13
CA THR A 426 -11.14 -3.56 17.01
C THR A 426 -9.88 -4.28 16.55
N ASN A 427 -8.73 -3.59 16.58
CA ASN A 427 -7.42 -4.22 16.40
C ASN A 427 -6.37 -3.58 17.33
N THR A 428 -6.32 -4.02 18.58
CA THR A 428 -5.43 -3.41 19.59
C THR A 428 -3.95 -3.73 19.37
N ASN A 429 -3.62 -4.84 18.69
CA ASN A 429 -2.23 -5.25 18.45
C ASN A 429 -1.71 -4.86 17.07
N GLY A 430 -2.55 -4.27 16.20
CA GLY A 430 -2.19 -3.94 14.82
C GLY A 430 -2.00 -5.18 13.93
N PHE A 431 -1.55 -4.95 12.71
CA PHE A 431 -1.24 -5.99 11.73
C PHE A 431 0.27 -6.22 11.66
N THR A 432 0.70 -7.44 11.37
CA THR A 432 2.04 -7.68 10.81
C THR A 432 1.88 -7.97 9.34
N ILE A 433 2.49 -7.16 8.48
CA ILE A 433 2.55 -7.39 7.04
C ILE A 433 4.01 -7.51 6.65
N LYS A 434 4.36 -8.58 5.94
CA LYS A 434 5.75 -8.86 5.56
C LYS A 434 5.86 -9.24 4.10
N MET A 435 6.69 -8.52 3.36
CA MET A 435 7.15 -8.92 2.02
C MET A 435 8.11 -10.11 2.15
N LEU A 436 7.79 -11.21 1.47
CA LEU A 436 8.50 -12.48 1.59
C LEU A 436 9.63 -12.63 0.55
N ASN A 437 9.54 -11.90 -0.56
CA ASN A 437 10.42 -12.05 -1.72
C ASN A 437 10.95 -10.71 -2.26
N SER A 438 11.33 -9.79 -1.37
CA SER A 438 11.91 -8.49 -1.76
C SER A 438 13.04 -8.67 -2.78
N PRO A 439 12.96 -8.04 -3.97
CA PRO A 439 13.93 -8.27 -5.04
C PRO A 439 15.24 -7.50 -4.84
N GLY A 440 15.34 -6.66 -3.80
CA GLY A 440 16.55 -5.92 -3.45
C GLY A 440 16.43 -5.16 -2.14
N ALA A 441 17.32 -4.18 -1.95
CA ALA A 441 17.26 -3.24 -0.83
C ALA A 441 16.25 -2.11 -1.11
N PHE A 442 15.61 -1.61 -0.05
CA PHE A 442 14.65 -0.52 -0.13
C PHE A 442 15.38 0.82 -0.20
N SER A 443 15.12 1.59 -1.27
CA SER A 443 15.79 2.87 -1.53
C SER A 443 15.36 4.02 -0.61
N ASN A 444 14.23 3.87 0.07
CA ASN A 444 13.61 4.89 0.92
C ASN A 444 13.84 4.65 2.43
N GLY A 445 14.71 3.70 2.80
CA GLY A 445 14.95 3.32 4.20
C GLY A 445 13.88 2.43 4.82
N ALA A 446 12.88 2.00 4.04
CA ALA A 446 11.91 1.00 4.47
C ALA A 446 12.55 -0.39 4.59
N SER A 447 11.74 -1.36 5.01
CA SER A 447 12.10 -2.76 5.17
C SER A 447 10.96 -3.64 4.68
N PRO A 448 11.17 -4.97 4.57
CA PRO A 448 10.09 -5.89 4.22
C PRO A 448 8.85 -5.84 5.14
N THR A 449 8.94 -5.22 6.32
CA THR A 449 7.82 -5.08 7.28
C THR A 449 7.37 -3.64 7.48
N THR A 450 7.75 -2.72 6.61
CA THR A 450 7.31 -1.31 6.72
C THR A 450 5.93 -1.15 6.11
N ASN A 451 4.94 -0.85 6.95
CA ASN A 451 3.55 -0.62 6.57
C ASN A 451 3.26 0.89 6.57
N TYR A 452 2.27 1.28 5.77
CA TYR A 452 1.81 2.65 5.62
C TYR A 452 0.29 2.69 5.80
N PHE A 453 -0.22 3.79 6.36
CA PHE A 453 -1.64 4.06 6.54
C PHE A 453 -1.83 5.56 6.81
N ASP A 454 -3.04 6.07 6.60
CA ASP A 454 -3.41 7.46 6.94
C ASP A 454 -4.87 7.50 7.44
N GLU A 455 -4.98 7.73 8.75
CA GLU A 455 -6.23 7.91 9.49
C GLU A 455 -6.52 9.39 9.79
N GLY A 456 -5.79 10.31 9.16
CA GLY A 456 -6.05 11.74 9.23
C GLY A 456 -7.32 12.14 8.48
N ASP A 457 -7.97 13.21 8.95
CA ASP A 457 -9.11 13.81 8.25
C ASP A 457 -8.67 14.38 6.88
N TYR A 458 -9.55 14.30 5.89
CA TYR A 458 -9.26 14.72 4.52
C TYR A 458 -10.48 15.36 3.84
N THR A 459 -10.28 15.90 2.63
CA THR A 459 -11.36 16.49 1.84
C THR A 459 -11.46 15.78 0.49
N VAL A 460 -12.66 15.33 0.13
CA VAL A 460 -12.98 14.82 -1.22
C VAL A 460 -13.94 15.78 -1.91
N GLY A 461 -13.49 16.38 -3.01
CA GLY A 461 -14.22 17.47 -3.67
C GLY A 461 -14.40 18.65 -2.71
N SER A 462 -15.65 18.93 -2.32
CA SER A 462 -15.99 19.96 -1.33
C SER A 462 -16.40 19.41 0.03
N THR A 463 -16.33 18.08 0.23
CA THR A 463 -16.80 17.42 1.44
C THR A 463 -15.62 17.07 2.34
N ASN A 464 -15.66 17.55 3.58
CA ASN A 464 -14.72 17.13 4.61
C ASN A 464 -15.13 15.76 5.14
N VAL A 465 -14.15 14.87 5.26
CA VAL A 465 -14.28 13.52 5.79
C VAL A 465 -13.49 13.45 7.08
N ALA A 466 -14.20 13.22 8.17
CA ALA A 466 -13.60 13.01 9.48
C ALA A 466 -13.48 11.51 9.76
N LEU A 467 -12.28 11.05 10.08
CA LEU A 467 -12.02 9.66 10.48
C LEU A 467 -12.01 9.51 12.01
N GLY A 468 -11.81 10.61 12.74
CA GLY A 468 -11.89 10.63 14.20
C GLY A 468 -10.75 9.89 14.90
N CYS A 469 -9.62 9.68 14.22
CA CYS A 469 -8.42 9.19 14.86
C CYS A 469 -7.85 10.25 15.81
N ILE A 470 -7.51 9.82 17.02
CA ILE A 470 -6.98 10.69 18.07
C ILE A 470 -5.84 10.00 18.83
N ALA A 471 -4.91 10.79 19.37
CA ALA A 471 -3.85 10.29 20.22
C ALA A 471 -4.42 9.53 21.45
N PRO A 472 -3.77 8.45 21.93
CA PRO A 472 -2.40 8.03 21.61
C PRO A 472 -2.26 7.13 20.36
N GLN A 473 -3.34 6.90 19.60
CA GLN A 473 -3.25 6.17 18.34
C GLN A 473 -2.37 6.95 17.35
N VAL A 474 -1.57 6.22 16.58
CA VAL A 474 -0.86 6.82 15.45
C VAL A 474 -1.86 7.00 14.32
N CYS A 475 -2.10 8.24 13.90
CA CYS A 475 -3.03 8.55 12.83
C CYS A 475 -2.35 8.69 11.47
N ASP A 476 -1.12 9.23 11.44
CA ASP A 476 -0.34 9.35 10.21
C ASP A 476 0.80 8.33 10.23
N GLY A 477 0.63 7.23 9.50
CA GLY A 477 1.62 6.18 9.30
C GLY A 477 2.41 6.33 8.00
N ARG A 478 2.28 7.44 7.25
CA ARG A 478 2.84 7.58 5.89
C ARG A 478 4.36 7.67 5.84
N LYS A 479 5.03 7.98 6.95
CA LYS A 479 6.49 7.83 7.09
C LYS A 479 6.92 6.36 6.96
N GLY A 480 6.02 5.44 7.27
CA GLY A 480 6.27 4.01 7.34
C GLY A 480 6.52 3.56 8.78
N ILE A 481 5.82 2.51 9.20
CA ILE A 481 5.92 1.95 10.54
C ILE A 481 6.30 0.48 10.41
N ASN A 482 7.29 0.05 11.19
CA ASN A 482 7.69 -1.35 11.22
C ASN A 482 6.60 -2.18 11.91
N SER A 483 5.99 -3.10 11.17
CA SER A 483 4.89 -3.94 11.60
C SER A 483 5.30 -5.26 12.23
N ALA A 484 6.61 -5.51 12.44
CA ALA A 484 7.10 -6.73 13.07
C ALA A 484 6.50 -7.00 14.46
N SER A 485 6.12 -5.95 15.19
CA SER A 485 5.42 -6.04 16.48
C SER A 485 3.94 -5.65 16.40
N GLY A 486 3.42 -5.40 15.20
CA GLY A 486 2.11 -4.80 14.96
C GLY A 486 2.21 -3.33 14.56
N ALA A 487 1.53 -2.96 13.47
CA ALA A 487 1.33 -1.59 13.02
C ALA A 487 -0.14 -1.34 12.68
N HIS A 488 -0.57 -0.07 12.67
CA HIS A 488 -1.97 0.31 12.41
C HIS A 488 -2.96 -0.33 13.40
N ASN A 489 -2.67 -0.19 14.70
CA ASN A 489 -3.60 -0.58 15.74
C ASN A 489 -4.70 0.47 15.92
N PHE A 490 -5.90 0.03 16.27
CA PHE A 490 -7.05 0.89 16.52
C PHE A 490 -7.91 0.38 17.67
N PRO A 491 -8.51 1.28 18.48
CA PRO A 491 -9.22 0.94 19.70
C PRO A 491 -10.59 0.32 19.40
N THR A 492 -11.29 -0.05 20.47
CA THR A 492 -12.60 -0.69 20.40
C THR A 492 -13.60 0.13 19.59
N ASN A 493 -14.27 -0.54 18.65
CA ASN A 493 -15.27 0.01 17.73
C ASN A 493 -14.73 1.11 16.79
N TYR A 494 -13.42 1.32 16.70
CA TYR A 494 -12.90 2.31 15.76
C TYR A 494 -13.17 1.92 14.31
N GLY A 495 -13.08 0.63 13.99
CA GLY A 495 -13.32 0.12 12.65
C GLY A 495 -14.77 -0.30 12.38
N ASP A 496 -15.68 -0.15 13.37
CA ASP A 496 -17.12 -0.40 13.18
C ASP A 496 -17.63 0.44 12.03
N LYS A 497 -18.16 -0.24 11.01
CA LYS A 497 -18.65 0.31 9.76
C LYS A 497 -17.61 1.08 8.94
N LYS A 498 -16.32 1.04 9.28
CA LYS A 498 -15.26 1.69 8.48
C LYS A 498 -14.66 0.73 7.46
N ILE A 499 -13.99 1.33 6.49
CA ILE A 499 -13.00 0.63 5.67
C ILE A 499 -11.64 1.11 6.13
N ILE A 500 -10.91 0.22 6.80
CA ILE A 500 -9.54 0.49 7.26
C ILE A 500 -8.59 0.06 6.15
N ASP A 501 -7.79 0.99 5.64
CA ASP A 501 -6.82 0.73 4.58
C ASP A 501 -5.39 0.80 5.11
N THR A 502 -4.62 -0.26 4.85
CA THR A 502 -3.18 -0.34 5.14
C THR A 502 -2.48 -0.77 3.87
N TRP A 503 -1.34 -0.18 3.55
CA TRP A 503 -0.59 -0.58 2.36
C TRP A 503 0.89 -0.80 2.61
N ILE A 504 1.50 -1.53 1.68
CA ILE A 504 2.94 -1.81 1.62
C ILE A 504 3.36 -1.88 0.16
N TYR A 505 4.60 -1.51 -0.13
CA TYR A 505 5.17 -1.57 -1.49
C TYR A 505 6.69 -1.70 -1.45
N PHE A 506 7.27 -2.10 -2.58
CA PHE A 506 8.71 -2.01 -2.85
C PHE A 506 9.01 -0.76 -3.70
N PRO A 507 9.92 0.14 -3.28
CA PRO A 507 10.23 1.35 -4.02
C PRO A 507 11.26 1.12 -5.14
N SER A 508 11.15 1.88 -6.23
CA SER A 508 12.22 2.06 -7.22
C SER A 508 13.42 2.79 -6.60
N ALA A 509 14.53 2.90 -7.34
CA ALA A 509 15.54 3.90 -6.99
C ALA A 509 14.93 5.31 -6.99
N ALA A 510 15.40 6.16 -6.08
CA ALA A 510 14.94 7.53 -5.93
C ALA A 510 15.52 8.44 -7.03
N VAL A 511 14.68 9.32 -7.57
CA VAL A 511 15.11 10.39 -8.48
C VAL A 511 14.75 11.72 -7.86
N ILE A 512 15.69 12.67 -7.87
CA ILE A 512 15.56 13.98 -7.22
C ILE A 512 15.45 15.07 -8.28
N ALA A 513 14.57 16.04 -8.05
CA ALA A 513 14.50 17.27 -8.83
C ALA A 513 14.57 18.49 -7.88
N PRO A 514 15.25 19.57 -8.27
CA PRO A 514 15.23 20.81 -7.52
C PRO A 514 13.91 21.56 -7.76
N LEU A 515 13.47 22.31 -6.74
CA LEU A 515 12.49 23.39 -6.91
C LEU A 515 12.90 24.59 -6.07
N VAL A 516 12.72 25.80 -6.59
CA VAL A 516 13.04 27.04 -5.91
C VAL A 516 11.77 27.83 -5.69
N ILE A 517 11.55 28.29 -4.46
CA ILE A 517 10.46 29.20 -4.14
C ILE A 517 11.03 30.62 -4.10
N THR A 518 10.40 31.54 -4.83
CA THR A 518 10.76 32.96 -4.85
C THR A 518 9.69 33.78 -4.12
N PRO A 519 10.05 34.92 -3.51
CA PRO A 519 9.06 35.87 -3.01
C PRO A 519 8.05 36.27 -4.11
N SER A 520 6.80 36.50 -3.74
CA SER A 520 5.73 36.91 -4.65
C SER A 520 5.93 38.30 -5.25
N THR A 521 6.72 39.15 -4.60
CA THR A 521 7.19 40.44 -5.13
C THR A 521 8.68 40.33 -5.46
N PRO A 522 9.08 40.11 -6.71
CA PRO A 522 10.48 40.27 -7.07
C PRO A 522 10.87 41.72 -6.81
N ASN A 523 11.87 41.95 -5.98
CA ASN A 523 12.52 43.26 -5.88
C ASN A 523 13.29 43.48 -7.18
N VAL A 524 12.61 44.00 -8.20
CA VAL A 524 13.25 44.31 -9.48
C VAL A 524 14.03 45.61 -9.30
N ARG A 525 15.35 45.51 -9.22
CA ARG A 525 16.21 46.70 -9.25
C ARG A 525 16.41 47.14 -10.69
N LEU A 526 15.61 48.12 -11.14
CA LEU A 526 15.81 48.80 -12.41
C LEU A 526 17.05 49.70 -12.31
N VAL A 527 18.09 49.40 -13.10
CA VAL A 527 19.25 50.29 -13.25
C VAL A 527 19.20 50.91 -14.64
N LYS A 528 19.03 52.24 -14.70
CA LYS A 528 19.13 53.00 -15.95
C LYS A 528 20.56 53.54 -16.08
N ARG A 529 21.25 53.18 -17.15
CA ARG A 529 22.61 53.68 -17.47
C ARG A 529 22.56 54.51 -18.75
N ILE A 530 23.15 55.71 -18.73
CA ILE A 530 23.36 56.54 -19.93
C ILE A 530 24.76 56.25 -20.43
N SER A 531 24.90 55.58 -21.57
CA SER A 531 26.21 55.18 -22.11
C SER A 531 26.87 56.19 -23.06
N ALA A 532 26.09 57.16 -23.56
CA ALA A 532 26.58 58.24 -24.40
C ALA A 532 25.68 59.47 -24.31
N ILE A 533 26.25 60.66 -24.51
CA ILE A 533 25.51 61.91 -24.70
C ILE A 533 25.94 62.46 -26.06
N ALA A 534 24.97 62.67 -26.96
CA ALA A 534 25.20 63.18 -28.31
C ALA A 534 26.28 62.42 -29.12
N GLY A 535 26.36 61.09 -28.94
CA GLY A 535 27.33 60.24 -29.65
C GLY A 535 28.71 60.11 -28.98
N THR A 536 28.99 60.90 -27.93
CA THR A 536 30.22 60.76 -27.14
C THR A 536 30.03 59.73 -26.04
N ALA A 537 30.82 58.65 -26.08
CA ALA A 537 30.79 57.60 -25.07
C ALA A 537 31.26 58.13 -23.71
N ILE A 538 30.56 57.77 -22.64
CA ILE A 538 30.99 58.05 -21.26
C ILE A 538 31.91 56.91 -20.83
N SER A 539 33.17 57.20 -20.52
CA SER A 539 34.22 56.20 -20.24
C SER A 539 34.30 55.76 -18.78
N THR A 540 33.61 56.44 -17.87
CA THR A 540 33.55 56.11 -16.44
C THR A 540 32.11 56.12 -15.94
N TYR A 541 31.69 55.00 -15.36
CA TYR A 541 30.40 54.90 -14.66
C TYR A 541 30.70 54.68 -13.18
N THR A 542 30.09 55.47 -12.32
CA THR A 542 29.99 55.16 -10.88
C THR A 542 28.55 54.72 -10.66
N ASP A 543 28.33 53.42 -10.53
CA ASP A 543 27.04 52.93 -10.05
C ASP A 543 26.91 53.40 -8.60
N VAL A 544 26.12 54.45 -8.35
CA VAL A 544 25.83 54.91 -6.99
C VAL A 544 24.90 53.88 -6.36
N ILE A 545 25.48 52.89 -5.69
CA ILE A 545 24.76 52.04 -4.74
C ILE A 545 24.92 52.70 -3.38
N THR A 546 24.07 53.68 -3.07
CA THR A 546 24.00 54.22 -1.70
C THR A 546 23.37 53.18 -0.78
N GLY A 547 24.10 52.86 0.30
CA GLY A 547 23.83 51.77 1.23
C GLY A 547 22.64 51.97 2.18
N ALA A 548 22.60 51.08 3.19
CA ALA A 548 21.55 50.86 4.20
C ALA A 548 20.66 52.09 4.48
N GLY A 549 19.39 52.02 4.05
CA GLY A 549 18.39 53.07 4.27
C GLY A 549 17.63 53.54 3.02
N ALA A 550 17.80 52.92 1.85
CA ALA A 550 17.00 53.24 0.67
C ALA A 550 15.52 52.84 0.92
N ILE A 551 14.67 53.86 1.03
CA ILE A 551 13.23 53.75 1.23
C ILE A 551 12.62 53.17 -0.05
N ASP A 552 11.75 52.16 0.12
CA ASP A 552 10.97 51.50 -0.92
C ASP A 552 10.29 52.54 -1.84
N ASP A 553 10.59 52.49 -3.14
CA ASP A 553 9.94 53.32 -4.15
C ASP A 553 8.49 52.89 -4.44
N ASN A 554 7.99 51.85 -3.74
CA ASN A 554 6.60 51.40 -3.75
C ASN A 554 5.80 51.75 -2.49
N ALA A 555 6.30 52.61 -1.58
CA ALA A 555 5.56 53.01 -0.38
C ALA A 555 4.24 53.76 -0.71
N SER A 556 3.13 53.37 -0.06
CA SER A 556 1.82 54.00 -0.23
C SER A 556 1.87 55.45 0.24
N GLY A 557 1.96 56.40 -0.70
CA GLY A 557 2.24 57.81 -0.42
C GLY A 557 3.34 58.40 -1.29
N TRP A 558 3.88 57.66 -2.25
CA TRP A 558 4.77 58.20 -3.27
C TRP A 558 4.11 59.42 -3.92
N ALA A 559 4.70 60.60 -3.68
CA ALA A 559 4.25 61.82 -4.31
C ALA A 559 4.42 61.61 -5.81
N ASN A 560 3.29 61.50 -6.51
CA ASN A 560 3.15 61.48 -7.95
C ASN A 560 4.30 62.29 -8.55
N PRO A 561 5.23 61.71 -9.35
CA PRO A 561 6.28 62.49 -9.96
C PRO A 561 5.59 63.37 -10.98
N THR A 562 5.14 64.55 -10.52
CA THR A 562 4.70 65.62 -11.38
C THR A 562 5.90 65.93 -12.23
N ALA A 563 5.77 65.50 -13.48
CA ALA A 563 6.64 65.77 -14.60
C ALA A 563 7.39 67.09 -14.42
N THR A 564 8.59 66.99 -13.88
CA THR A 564 9.62 67.99 -14.07
C THR A 564 10.90 67.18 -14.13
N ALA A 565 11.33 66.88 -15.35
CA ALA A 565 12.75 66.73 -15.59
C ALA A 565 13.42 67.88 -14.82
N VAL A 566 14.24 67.55 -13.84
CA VAL A 566 15.11 68.55 -13.21
C VAL A 566 16.04 69.01 -14.33
N LYS A 567 15.61 70.06 -15.05
CA LYS A 567 16.54 71.04 -15.57
C LYS A 567 17.30 71.47 -14.34
N SER A 568 18.55 71.04 -14.25
CA SER A 568 19.53 71.67 -13.39
C SER A 568 19.55 73.15 -13.78
N ASP A 569 18.79 73.95 -13.03
CA ASP A 569 18.89 75.37 -13.00
C ASP A 569 20.15 75.72 -12.22
N ASN A 570 21.10 76.22 -12.97
CA ASN A 570 22.38 76.65 -12.47
C ASN A 570 22.19 77.98 -11.72
N SER A 571 21.68 77.93 -10.48
CA SER A 571 21.69 79.06 -9.57
C SER A 571 21.76 78.62 -8.11
N GLY A 572 22.97 78.67 -7.54
CA GLY A 572 23.15 78.90 -6.10
C GLY A 572 23.44 77.70 -5.21
N ASN A 573 24.74 77.45 -5.02
CA ASN A 573 25.37 77.12 -3.74
C ASN A 573 25.04 75.79 -3.02
N THR A 574 25.14 74.66 -3.72
CA THR A 574 25.56 73.40 -3.08
C THR A 574 26.64 72.71 -3.93
N THR A 575 27.68 72.20 -3.30
CA THR A 575 28.78 71.47 -3.93
C THR A 575 28.28 70.14 -4.47
N ASN A 576 27.81 70.11 -5.72
CA ASN A 576 27.37 68.89 -6.40
C ASN A 576 27.71 68.93 -7.91
N PHE A 577 28.22 67.81 -8.41
CA PHE A 577 28.35 67.37 -9.81
C PHE A 577 29.16 68.21 -10.83
N SER A 578 29.34 69.51 -10.65
CA SER A 578 30.04 70.37 -11.61
C SER A 578 31.56 70.19 -11.63
N SER A 579 32.17 69.72 -10.55
CA SER A 579 33.63 69.48 -10.48
C SER A 579 34.08 68.24 -11.27
N LEU A 580 33.17 67.32 -11.59
CA LEU A 580 33.47 66.12 -12.39
C LEU A 580 33.48 66.43 -13.90
N LEU A 581 32.82 67.51 -14.33
CA LEU A 581 32.62 67.87 -15.74
C LEU A 581 33.56 68.98 -16.25
N GLN A 582 34.23 69.75 -15.38
CA GLN A 582 35.23 70.74 -15.80
C GLN A 582 36.49 70.13 -16.43
N GLY A 583 36.69 68.81 -16.33
CA GLY A 583 37.82 68.13 -16.95
C GLY A 583 37.61 67.67 -18.40
N ALA A 584 36.39 67.72 -18.95
CA ALA A 584 36.06 66.92 -20.14
C ALA A 584 35.53 67.65 -21.38
N VAL A 585 34.97 68.87 -21.31
CA VAL A 585 34.41 69.54 -22.51
C VAL A 585 34.53 71.07 -22.45
N THR A 586 35.25 71.66 -23.40
CA THR A 586 35.28 73.11 -23.64
C THR A 586 33.98 73.57 -24.30
N ALA A 587 33.26 74.48 -23.65
CA ALA A 587 32.00 75.02 -24.14
C ALA A 587 32.22 75.95 -25.35
N THR A 588 31.90 75.48 -26.55
CA THR A 588 31.59 76.37 -27.69
C THR A 588 30.41 75.83 -28.49
N ALA A 589 29.34 76.63 -28.50
CA ALA A 589 28.18 76.63 -29.40
C ALA A 589 27.26 75.40 -29.44
N LEU A 590 26.10 75.49 -28.78
CA LEU A 590 24.90 74.74 -29.17
C LEU A 590 23.81 75.74 -29.62
N PRO A 591 23.22 75.59 -30.82
CA PRO A 591 22.17 76.48 -31.32
C PRO A 591 20.81 76.22 -30.66
N VAL A 592 20.00 77.28 -30.65
CA VAL A 592 18.68 77.42 -30.04
C VAL A 592 17.70 76.31 -30.47
N ALA A 593 17.05 75.67 -29.50
CA ALA A 593 16.08 74.60 -29.70
C ALA A 593 14.80 75.09 -30.42
N GLN A 594 14.39 74.35 -31.47
CA GLN A 594 13.03 74.43 -32.02
C GLN A 594 12.04 73.69 -31.11
N GLN A 595 10.86 74.29 -30.92
CA GLN A 595 9.77 73.70 -30.13
C GLN A 595 9.16 72.45 -30.79
N PRO A 596 8.72 71.44 -30.03
CA PRO A 596 8.02 70.28 -30.57
C PRO A 596 6.56 70.60 -30.95
N LYS A 597 6.10 70.07 -32.09
CA LYS A 597 4.66 69.94 -32.41
C LYS A 597 4.02 68.83 -31.56
N PRO A 598 2.74 68.97 -31.18
CA PRO A 598 2.05 68.00 -30.33
C PRO A 598 1.65 66.74 -31.10
N GLY A 599 1.86 65.59 -30.44
CA GLY A 599 1.34 64.26 -30.77
C GLY A 599 1.38 63.41 -29.52
#